data_AF-A0A1F3LCQ1-F1
#
_entry.id   AF-A0A1F3LCQ1-F1
#
_cell.length_a   1.000
_cell.length_b   1.000
_cell.length_c   1.000
_cell.angle_alpha   90.00
_cell.angle_beta   90.00
_cell.angle_gamma   90.00
#
_symmetry.space_group_name_H-M   'P 1'
#
loop_
_entity.id
_entity.type
_entity.pdbx_description
1 polymer ?
#
loop_
_entity_poly.entity_id
_entity_poly.type
_entity_poly.pdbx_seq_one_letter_code
_entity_poly.pdbx_strand_id
1 'polypeptide(L)'
;MLISLENIIETPDEQYYSHIIENYGEEGLFDPVEISKKMSDNSVNSIFKWLEWLDWRVQNIDYEKWNTEISNFINTHFNKCSDLEILYWLLLIKPNTQVNVNFQYYIKLYEKDYIETDFQKPFDLWICLFNLHSHYWSEYFLARKYVVSTDTDYPNSLIAELIPRLINQKIKNKWIEKFFSNTPNSRDFLSLLINDDSFNTPKWFQYFKELNPSSFQICLLILRKAEQSNIFTSPEDSKDLFWFNYYKARKGDLFLLIYTMNRVLSGTANHCYNLKHWVEFLTFIESDFNIIEIKVRESENTILQKKWANVKIELFKI
;
A
#
# COMPACT_ATOMS: atom_id res chain seq x y z
N MET A 1 27.55 8.94 14.06
CA MET A 1 26.59 9.31 15.13
C MET A 1 26.94 8.43 16.29
N LEU A 2 27.05 9.00 17.48
CA LEU A 2 27.41 8.21 18.64
C LEU A 2 26.14 7.75 19.36
N ILE A 3 26.14 6.49 19.80
CA ILE A 3 25.11 5.89 20.65
C ILE A 3 25.79 5.23 21.86
N SER A 4 25.05 4.97 22.92
CA SER A 4 25.50 4.18 24.09
C SER A 4 24.79 2.82 24.13
N LEU A 5 25.27 1.92 24.99
CA LEU A 5 24.59 0.63 25.23
C LEU A 5 23.17 0.82 25.80
N GLU A 6 22.92 1.90 26.52
CA GLU A 6 21.59 2.22 27.07
C GLU A 6 20.56 2.51 25.95
N ASN A 7 21.04 2.91 24.77
CA ASN A 7 20.20 3.15 23.61
C ASN A 7 19.81 1.84 22.93
N ILE A 8 20.35 0.68 23.33
CA ILE A 8 20.08 -0.62 22.71
C ILE A 8 19.17 -1.45 23.61
N ILE A 9 18.04 -1.89 23.06
CA ILE A 9 16.99 -2.61 23.80
C ILE A 9 17.44 -4.04 24.17
N GLU A 10 18.29 -4.64 23.36
CA GLU A 10 18.79 -6.01 23.52
C GLU A 10 20.32 -5.98 23.62
N THR A 11 20.91 -6.81 24.48
CA THR A 11 22.37 -6.91 24.57
C THR A 11 22.94 -7.40 23.22
N PRO A 12 23.93 -6.70 22.62
CA PRO A 12 24.61 -7.18 21.43
C PRO A 12 25.27 -8.55 21.62
N ASP A 13 25.56 -9.25 20.52
CA ASP A 13 26.40 -10.45 20.60
C ASP A 13 27.69 -10.17 21.37
N GLU A 14 28.20 -11.19 22.07
CA GLU A 14 29.32 -11.07 23.01
C GLU A 14 30.53 -10.35 22.41
N GLN A 15 30.86 -10.58 21.14
CA GLN A 15 31.94 -9.88 20.45
C GLN A 15 31.72 -8.37 20.39
N TYR A 16 30.49 -7.94 20.09
CA TYR A 16 30.13 -6.53 20.00
C TYR A 16 30.10 -5.89 21.38
N TYR A 17 29.47 -6.57 22.33
CA TYR A 17 29.34 -6.10 23.69
C TYR A 17 30.72 -5.93 24.37
N SER A 18 31.56 -6.96 24.35
CA SER A 18 32.86 -6.96 25.04
C SER A 18 33.77 -5.83 24.56
N HIS A 19 33.89 -5.62 23.26
CA HIS A 19 34.73 -4.53 22.74
C HIS A 19 34.11 -3.14 22.95
N ILE A 20 32.78 -3.00 22.99
CA ILE A 20 32.16 -1.75 23.42
C ILE A 20 32.59 -1.42 24.86
N ILE A 21 32.44 -2.39 25.78
CA ILE A 21 32.82 -2.23 27.18
C ILE A 21 34.31 -1.94 27.33
N GLU A 22 35.17 -2.68 26.64
CA GLU A 22 36.64 -2.53 26.74
C GLU A 22 37.15 -1.17 26.22
N ASN A 23 36.54 -0.63 25.16
CA ASN A 23 37.06 0.57 24.49
C ASN A 23 36.31 1.85 24.85
N TYR A 24 35.04 1.75 25.25
CA TYR A 24 34.17 2.89 25.48
C TYR A 24 33.58 2.90 26.90
N GLY A 25 33.50 1.74 27.58
CA GLY A 25 32.87 1.59 28.89
C GLY A 25 31.35 1.40 28.83
N GLU A 26 30.73 1.04 29.96
CA GLU A 26 29.28 0.78 30.04
C GLU A 26 28.41 1.99 29.64
N GLU A 27 28.84 3.19 30.04
CA GLU A 27 28.17 4.46 29.70
C GLU A 27 28.82 5.14 28.47
N GLY A 28 29.72 4.43 27.79
CA GLY A 28 30.49 4.94 26.67
C GLY A 28 29.64 5.24 25.43
N LEU A 29 29.95 6.36 24.78
CA LEU A 29 29.43 6.68 23.46
C LEU A 29 30.35 6.11 22.39
N PHE A 30 29.79 5.36 21.44
CA PHE A 30 30.52 4.74 20.34
C PHE A 30 29.86 4.99 18.98
N ASP A 31 30.65 4.94 17.91
CA ASP A 31 30.15 5.01 16.54
C ASP A 31 29.88 3.59 16.03
N PRO A 32 28.62 3.21 15.73
CA PRO A 32 28.29 1.87 15.27
C PRO A 32 28.96 1.46 13.96
N VAL A 33 29.22 2.41 13.07
CA VAL A 33 29.92 2.17 11.82
C VAL A 33 31.41 1.96 12.09
N GLU A 34 32.01 2.69 13.03
CA GLU A 34 33.40 2.45 13.43
C GLU A 34 33.58 1.07 14.07
N ILE A 35 32.69 0.69 14.98
CA ILE A 35 32.67 -0.65 15.58
C ILE A 35 32.62 -1.72 14.51
N SER A 36 31.72 -1.58 13.54
CA SER A 36 31.55 -2.55 12.47
C SER A 36 32.83 -2.82 11.67
N LYS A 37 33.63 -1.76 11.44
CA LYS A 37 34.92 -1.85 10.73
C LYS A 37 36.01 -2.54 11.53
N LYS A 38 35.91 -2.55 12.86
CA LYS A 38 36.92 -3.11 13.77
C LYS A 38 36.63 -4.55 14.19
N MET A 39 35.36 -4.97 14.13
CA MET A 39 34.85 -6.16 14.82
C MET A 39 34.37 -7.28 13.93
N SER A 40 34.08 -6.97 12.67
CA SER A 40 33.82 -8.02 11.68
C SER A 40 35.11 -8.81 11.42
N ASP A 41 34.97 -10.01 10.88
CA ASP A 41 35.98 -10.75 10.11
C ASP A 41 36.55 -9.97 8.89
N ASN A 42 36.47 -8.63 8.92
CA ASN A 42 36.60 -7.66 7.84
C ASN A 42 35.65 -7.90 6.66
N SER A 43 34.65 -8.79 6.77
CA SER A 43 33.67 -8.93 5.71
C SER A 43 32.64 -7.80 5.79
N VAL A 44 32.36 -7.21 4.62
CA VAL A 44 31.32 -6.18 4.51
C VAL A 44 29.94 -6.74 4.89
N ASN A 45 29.72 -8.05 4.75
CA ASN A 45 28.48 -8.70 5.16
C ASN A 45 28.26 -8.61 6.68
N SER A 46 29.29 -8.89 7.49
CA SER A 46 29.20 -8.76 8.95
C SER A 46 28.90 -7.33 9.40
N ILE A 47 29.45 -6.33 8.71
CA ILE A 47 29.10 -4.92 8.94
C ILE A 47 27.61 -4.68 8.65
N PHE A 48 27.12 -5.16 7.51
CA PHE A 48 25.74 -4.98 7.10
C PHE A 48 24.77 -5.68 8.08
N LYS A 49 25.12 -6.86 8.61
CA LYS A 49 24.35 -7.55 9.66
C LYS A 49 24.26 -6.74 10.95
N TRP A 50 25.38 -6.17 11.40
CA TRP A 50 25.41 -5.33 12.60
C TRP A 50 24.51 -4.10 12.45
N LEU A 51 24.59 -3.42 11.30
CA LEU A 51 23.78 -2.23 11.05
C LEU A 51 22.29 -2.56 10.92
N GLU A 52 21.95 -3.66 10.26
CA GLU A 52 20.57 -4.16 10.18
C GLU A 52 20.03 -4.54 11.58
N TRP A 53 20.82 -5.26 12.37
CA TRP A 53 20.46 -5.64 13.74
C TRP A 53 20.19 -4.43 14.64
N LEU A 54 21.06 -3.42 14.59
CA LEU A 54 20.90 -2.18 15.34
C LEU A 54 19.66 -1.41 14.93
N ASP A 55 19.30 -1.45 13.65
CA ASP A 55 18.16 -0.68 13.16
C ASP A 55 16.84 -1.03 13.86
N TRP A 56 16.72 -2.29 14.28
CA TRP A 56 15.55 -2.79 15.01
C TRP A 56 15.62 -2.57 16.51
N ARG A 57 16.77 -2.19 17.07
CA ARG A 57 17.07 -2.29 18.50
C ARG A 57 17.55 -1.02 19.15
N VAL A 58 17.91 0.00 18.36
CA VAL A 58 18.27 1.29 18.90
C VAL A 58 17.02 2.13 19.17
N GLN A 59 16.98 2.77 20.34
CA GLN A 59 15.91 3.66 20.81
C GLN A 59 16.50 4.94 21.41
N ASN A 60 15.65 5.95 21.63
CA ASN A 60 16.05 7.23 22.23
C ASN A 60 17.16 7.96 21.47
N ILE A 61 17.18 7.81 20.14
CA ILE A 61 18.14 8.43 19.24
C ILE A 61 17.48 9.41 18.27
N ASP A 62 18.31 10.28 17.68
CA ASP A 62 17.93 11.05 16.49
C ASP A 62 17.81 10.11 15.27
N TYR A 63 16.59 9.66 15.01
CA TYR A 63 16.27 8.74 13.92
C TYR A 63 16.56 9.30 12.53
N GLU A 64 16.39 10.61 12.31
CA GLU A 64 16.65 11.23 11.00
C GLU A 64 18.15 11.21 10.70
N LYS A 65 18.96 11.60 11.69
CA LYS A 65 20.41 11.55 11.60
C LYS A 65 20.93 10.12 11.45
N TRP A 66 20.41 9.18 12.25
CA TRP A 66 20.73 7.76 12.15
C TRP A 66 20.48 7.22 10.74
N ASN A 67 19.27 7.44 10.23
CA ASN A 67 18.89 7.01 8.88
C ASN A 67 19.81 7.59 7.80
N THR A 68 20.15 8.87 7.91
CA THR A 68 21.03 9.55 6.95
C THR A 68 22.43 8.97 6.95
N GLU A 69 23.07 8.87 8.12
CA GLU A 69 24.46 8.43 8.23
C GLU A 69 24.62 6.94 7.86
N ILE A 70 23.72 6.08 8.35
CA ILE A 70 23.74 4.65 8.02
C ILE A 70 23.50 4.44 6.52
N SER A 71 22.56 5.17 5.92
CA SER A 71 22.31 5.06 4.48
C SER A 71 23.51 5.54 3.64
N ASN A 72 24.22 6.58 4.07
CA ASN A 72 25.45 7.04 3.39
C ASN A 72 26.54 5.96 3.41
N PHE A 73 26.73 5.30 4.56
CA PHE A 73 27.65 4.18 4.65
C PHE A 73 27.25 3.03 3.73
N ILE A 74 25.98 2.60 3.81
CA ILE A 74 25.42 1.52 2.99
C ILE A 74 25.60 1.83 1.51
N ASN A 75 25.19 3.01 1.04
CA ASN A 75 25.32 3.42 -0.37
C ASN A 75 26.76 3.37 -0.87
N THR A 76 27.73 3.73 -0.02
CA THR A 76 29.16 3.72 -0.38
C THR A 76 29.72 2.29 -0.49
N HIS A 77 29.12 1.32 0.20
CA HIS A 77 29.63 -0.04 0.33
C HIS A 77 28.68 -1.11 -0.23
N PHE A 78 27.53 -0.72 -0.79
CA PHE A 78 26.46 -1.62 -1.19
C PHE A 78 26.96 -2.71 -2.13
N ASN A 79 27.79 -2.32 -3.10
CA ASN A 79 28.39 -3.22 -4.09
C ASN A 79 29.48 -4.17 -3.55
N LYS A 80 29.79 -4.11 -2.26
CA LYS A 80 30.73 -5.02 -1.59
C LYS A 80 30.02 -6.06 -0.72
N CYS A 81 28.74 -5.87 -0.43
CA CYS A 81 27.92 -6.87 0.24
C CYS A 81 27.46 -7.92 -0.78
N SER A 82 27.56 -9.20 -0.44
CA SER A 82 27.10 -10.31 -1.28
C SER A 82 25.92 -11.06 -0.69
N ASP A 83 25.49 -10.69 0.52
CA ASP A 83 24.37 -11.33 1.21
C ASP A 83 23.04 -10.73 0.71
N LEU A 84 22.34 -11.48 -0.14
CA LEU A 84 21.10 -11.05 -0.77
C LEU A 84 19.98 -10.76 0.23
N GLU A 85 19.93 -11.45 1.36
CA GLU A 85 18.89 -11.25 2.35
C GLU A 85 19.09 -9.91 3.05
N ILE A 86 20.33 -9.59 3.45
CA ILE A 86 20.61 -8.31 4.09
C ILE A 86 20.37 -7.15 3.12
N LEU A 87 20.81 -7.30 1.86
CA LEU A 87 20.58 -6.27 0.84
C LEU A 87 19.08 -6.02 0.61
N TYR A 88 18.26 -7.08 0.64
CA TYR A 88 16.81 -6.96 0.55
C TYR A 88 16.26 -6.12 1.71
N TRP A 89 16.59 -6.47 2.96
CA TRP A 89 16.08 -5.75 4.13
C TRP A 89 16.53 -4.30 4.15
N LEU A 90 17.80 -4.02 3.86
CA LEU A 90 18.31 -2.65 3.83
C LEU A 90 17.62 -1.79 2.77
N LEU A 91 17.41 -2.31 1.56
CA LEU A 91 16.65 -1.60 0.53
C LEU A 91 15.21 -1.34 0.97
N LEU A 92 14.58 -2.28 1.67
CA LEU A 92 13.19 -2.14 2.11
C LEU A 92 13.05 -1.11 3.23
N ILE A 93 13.92 -1.16 4.24
CA ILE A 93 13.78 -0.36 5.47
C ILE A 93 14.49 1.00 5.41
N LYS A 94 15.45 1.19 4.50
CA LYS A 94 16.20 2.45 4.35
C LYS A 94 15.85 3.16 3.03
N PRO A 95 14.90 4.12 3.04
CA PRO A 95 14.51 4.89 1.85
C PRO A 95 15.68 5.53 1.10
N ASN A 96 16.70 6.02 1.81
CA ASN A 96 17.85 6.67 1.19
C ASN A 96 18.80 5.69 0.46
N THR A 97 18.61 4.38 0.62
CA THR A 97 19.34 3.35 -0.12
C THR A 97 18.59 2.89 -1.37
N GLN A 98 17.34 3.35 -1.55
CA GLN A 98 16.43 2.99 -2.64
C GLN A 98 16.76 3.72 -3.95
N VAL A 99 18.03 3.62 -4.38
CA VAL A 99 18.56 4.26 -5.58
C VAL A 99 18.80 3.24 -6.68
N ASN A 100 18.74 3.69 -7.94
CA ASN A 100 18.86 2.81 -9.10
C ASN A 100 20.11 1.93 -9.03
N VAL A 101 21.30 2.50 -8.75
CA VAL A 101 22.58 1.78 -8.72
C VAL A 101 22.58 0.59 -7.75
N ASN A 102 22.04 0.77 -6.54
CA ASN A 102 21.95 -0.29 -5.55
C ASN A 102 21.00 -1.38 -6.01
N PHE A 103 19.84 -0.99 -6.55
CA PHE A 103 18.88 -1.93 -7.08
C PHE A 103 19.45 -2.74 -8.25
N GLN A 104 20.21 -2.11 -9.18
CA GLN A 104 20.85 -2.86 -10.28
C GLN A 104 21.86 -3.88 -9.75
N TYR A 105 22.63 -3.50 -8.73
CA TYR A 105 23.58 -4.42 -8.10
C TYR A 105 22.87 -5.59 -7.42
N TYR A 106 21.79 -5.31 -6.68
CA TYR A 106 20.95 -6.35 -6.06
C TYR A 106 20.41 -7.32 -7.12
N ILE A 107 19.83 -6.80 -8.20
CA ILE A 107 19.33 -7.63 -9.32
C ILE A 107 20.43 -8.51 -9.90
N LYS A 108 21.61 -7.93 -10.17
CA LYS A 108 22.74 -8.67 -10.73
C LYS A 108 23.21 -9.80 -9.82
N LEU A 109 23.26 -9.59 -8.51
CA LEU A 109 23.57 -10.65 -7.55
C LEU A 109 22.46 -11.70 -7.53
N TYR A 110 21.21 -11.25 -7.52
CA TYR A 110 20.06 -12.14 -7.45
C TYR A 110 20.00 -13.09 -8.65
N GLU A 111 20.19 -12.57 -9.87
CA GLU A 111 20.25 -13.34 -11.11
C GLU A 111 21.44 -14.31 -11.16
N LYS A 112 22.51 -14.05 -10.41
CA LYS A 112 23.68 -14.94 -10.34
C LYS A 112 23.41 -16.14 -9.42
N ASP A 113 22.76 -15.89 -8.29
CA ASP A 113 22.64 -16.88 -7.21
C ASP A 113 21.33 -17.68 -7.27
N TYR A 114 20.29 -17.15 -7.94
CA TYR A 114 18.99 -17.80 -8.10
C TYR A 114 18.70 -18.13 -9.58
N ILE A 115 18.29 -19.38 -9.81
CA ILE A 115 17.73 -19.81 -11.10
C ILE A 115 16.43 -19.04 -11.33
N GLU A 116 16.19 -18.62 -12.57
CA GLU A 116 15.15 -17.72 -13.10
C GLU A 116 13.68 -17.90 -12.62
N THR A 117 13.40 -18.85 -11.73
CA THR A 117 12.06 -19.29 -11.34
C THR A 117 11.44 -18.54 -10.16
N ASP A 118 12.23 -17.89 -9.30
CA ASP A 118 11.71 -17.12 -8.16
C ASP A 118 12.21 -15.67 -8.24
N PHE A 119 11.48 -14.79 -8.93
CA PHE A 119 11.79 -13.35 -8.98
C PHE A 119 10.95 -12.53 -7.99
N GLN A 120 10.34 -13.18 -7.00
CA GLN A 120 9.39 -12.55 -6.10
C GLN A 120 10.04 -11.42 -5.29
N LYS A 121 11.18 -11.69 -4.64
CA LYS A 121 11.90 -10.70 -3.83
C LYS A 121 12.34 -9.46 -4.62
N PRO A 122 12.98 -9.58 -5.79
CA PRO A 122 13.24 -8.44 -6.68
C PRO A 122 12.02 -7.61 -7.02
N PHE A 123 10.90 -8.28 -7.27
CA PHE A 123 9.67 -7.61 -7.68
C PHE A 123 8.98 -6.90 -6.50
N ASP A 124 8.94 -7.54 -5.33
CA ASP A 124 8.46 -6.94 -4.08
C ASP A 124 9.26 -5.70 -3.72
N LEU A 125 10.60 -5.80 -3.77
CA LEU A 125 11.45 -4.64 -3.59
C LEU A 125 11.07 -3.57 -4.60
N TRP A 126 11.09 -3.88 -5.89
CA TRP A 126 10.75 -2.90 -6.90
C TRP A 126 9.42 -2.20 -6.60
N ILE A 127 8.35 -2.90 -6.24
CA ILE A 127 7.05 -2.32 -5.84
C ILE A 127 7.16 -1.36 -4.64
N CYS A 128 8.04 -1.63 -3.68
CA CYS A 128 8.27 -0.75 -2.54
C CYS A 128 9.15 0.47 -2.88
N LEU A 129 9.94 0.40 -3.96
CA LEU A 129 10.88 1.45 -4.39
C LEU A 129 10.19 2.47 -5.31
N PHE A 130 9.29 3.29 -4.76
CA PHE A 130 8.44 4.24 -5.51
C PHE A 130 9.20 5.13 -6.51
N ASN A 131 10.39 5.59 -6.13
CA ASN A 131 11.23 6.44 -6.97
C ASN A 131 11.73 5.72 -8.24
N LEU A 132 11.75 4.38 -8.24
CA LEU A 132 12.18 3.58 -9.37
C LEU A 132 11.04 3.30 -10.36
N HIS A 133 9.77 3.18 -9.93
CA HIS A 133 8.63 2.83 -10.82
C HIS A 133 8.49 3.76 -12.03
N SER A 134 8.74 5.04 -11.79
CA SER A 134 8.56 6.10 -12.78
C SER A 134 9.67 6.13 -13.84
N HIS A 135 10.85 5.59 -13.54
CA HIS A 135 12.06 5.82 -14.33
C HIS A 135 12.78 4.55 -14.78
N TYR A 136 12.68 3.44 -14.02
CA TYR A 136 13.53 2.26 -14.22
C TYR A 136 12.78 0.94 -14.00
N TRP A 137 13.27 -0.12 -14.64
CA TRP A 137 12.93 -1.54 -14.38
C TRP A 137 11.48 -1.97 -14.67
N SER A 138 10.56 -1.06 -14.92
CA SER A 138 9.17 -1.39 -15.25
C SER A 138 9.04 -2.28 -16.50
N GLU A 139 9.88 -2.08 -17.53
CA GLU A 139 9.93 -2.99 -18.69
C GLU A 139 10.64 -4.32 -18.37
N TYR A 140 11.69 -4.26 -17.54
CA TYR A 140 12.43 -5.43 -17.12
C TYR A 140 11.54 -6.44 -16.40
N PHE A 141 10.64 -5.95 -15.54
CA PHE A 141 9.69 -6.79 -14.81
C PHE A 141 8.44 -7.14 -15.63
N LEU A 142 8.14 -6.40 -16.70
CA LEU A 142 7.02 -6.75 -17.55
C LEU A 142 7.26 -8.11 -18.26
N ALA A 143 8.49 -8.35 -18.71
CA ALA A 143 8.87 -9.52 -19.50
C ALA A 143 9.07 -10.81 -18.69
N ARG A 144 9.09 -10.74 -17.36
CA ARG A 144 9.35 -11.89 -16.48
C ARG A 144 8.07 -12.53 -15.96
N LYS A 145 8.16 -13.83 -15.68
CA LYS A 145 7.18 -14.60 -14.92
C LYS A 145 7.58 -14.57 -13.45
N TYR A 146 6.59 -14.55 -12.56
CA TYR A 146 6.80 -14.56 -11.11
C TYR A 146 5.97 -15.70 -10.56
N VAL A 147 6.64 -16.68 -9.96
CA VAL A 147 5.98 -17.79 -9.29
C VAL A 147 5.80 -17.38 -7.83
N VAL A 148 4.57 -17.08 -7.43
CA VAL A 148 4.26 -17.06 -5.99
C VAL A 148 4.21 -18.50 -5.53
N SER A 149 4.86 -18.80 -4.41
CA SER A 149 4.78 -20.11 -3.77
C SER A 149 3.31 -20.56 -3.71
N THR A 150 3.02 -21.65 -4.43
CA THR A 150 1.71 -22.27 -4.73
C THR A 150 0.90 -21.65 -5.91
N ASP A 151 1.24 -22.07 -7.14
CA ASP A 151 0.37 -22.23 -8.33
C ASP A 151 -0.50 -21.06 -8.83
N THR A 152 -0.13 -19.80 -8.57
CA THR A 152 -0.72 -18.66 -9.29
C THR A 152 0.35 -17.67 -9.72
N ASP A 153 0.25 -17.19 -10.97
CA ASP A 153 0.87 -15.93 -11.37
C ASP A 153 0.49 -14.84 -10.35
N TYR A 154 1.45 -13.93 -10.09
CA TYR A 154 1.41 -12.82 -9.14
C TYR A 154 0.02 -12.20 -8.83
N PRO A 155 -0.28 -11.77 -7.58
CA PRO A 155 -1.60 -11.22 -7.25
C PRO A 155 -1.88 -9.99 -8.10
N ASN A 156 -2.94 -10.05 -8.91
CA ASN A 156 -3.40 -8.93 -9.73
C ASN A 156 -3.61 -7.64 -8.91
N SER A 157 -3.93 -7.76 -7.62
CA SER A 157 -4.02 -6.64 -6.69
C SER A 157 -2.76 -5.76 -6.63
N LEU A 158 -1.57 -6.36 -6.65
CA LEU A 158 -0.32 -5.64 -6.55
C LEU A 158 0.07 -4.99 -7.89
N ILE A 159 -0.24 -5.64 -9.02
CA ILE A 159 -0.13 -5.01 -10.35
C ILE A 159 -1.06 -3.79 -10.44
N ALA A 160 -2.28 -3.91 -9.93
CA ALA A 160 -3.24 -2.81 -9.89
C ALA A 160 -2.76 -1.62 -9.04
N GLU A 161 -2.03 -1.87 -7.95
CA GLU A 161 -1.42 -0.80 -7.14
C GLU A 161 -0.24 -0.10 -7.84
N LEU A 162 0.47 -0.82 -8.68
CA LEU A 162 1.61 -0.31 -9.44
C LEU A 162 1.18 0.57 -10.63
N ILE A 163 0.22 0.12 -11.43
CA ILE A 163 -0.18 0.78 -12.70
C ILE A 163 -0.36 2.31 -12.57
N PRO A 164 -1.05 2.84 -11.54
CA PRO A 164 -1.21 4.29 -11.35
C PRO A 164 0.10 5.05 -11.20
N ARG A 165 1.18 4.39 -10.76
CA ARG A 165 2.50 4.97 -10.46
C ARG A 165 3.41 5.06 -11.70
N LEU A 166 3.03 4.41 -12.79
CA LEU A 166 3.80 4.39 -14.03
C LEU A 166 3.58 5.67 -14.84
N ILE A 167 4.62 6.51 -14.92
CA ILE A 167 4.57 7.79 -15.67
C ILE A 167 4.63 7.55 -17.18
N ASN A 168 5.40 6.56 -17.64
CA ASN A 168 5.53 6.26 -19.05
C ASN A 168 4.28 5.54 -19.58
N GLN A 169 3.48 6.24 -20.40
CA GLN A 169 2.21 5.71 -20.91
C GLN A 169 2.35 4.41 -21.72
N LYS A 170 3.42 4.25 -22.50
CA LYS A 170 3.66 3.03 -23.29
C LYS A 170 3.88 1.83 -22.37
N ILE A 171 4.68 2.01 -21.32
CA ILE A 171 4.94 0.97 -20.33
C ILE A 171 3.68 0.68 -19.53
N LYS A 172 2.96 1.73 -19.10
CA LYS A 172 1.68 1.61 -18.39
C LYS A 172 0.67 0.78 -19.15
N ASN A 173 0.49 1.03 -20.45
CA ASN A 173 -0.43 0.26 -21.29
C ASN A 173 -0.07 -1.23 -21.32
N LYS A 174 1.21 -1.58 -21.43
CA LYS A 174 1.64 -2.99 -21.40
C LYS A 174 1.34 -3.65 -20.04
N TRP A 175 1.49 -2.93 -18.93
CA TRP A 175 1.12 -3.43 -17.61
C TRP A 175 -0.39 -3.60 -17.45
N ILE A 176 -1.20 -2.71 -18.05
CA ILE A 176 -2.66 -2.86 -18.12
C ILE A 176 -3.03 -4.10 -18.93
N GLU A 177 -2.39 -4.33 -20.08
CA GLU A 177 -2.60 -5.55 -20.89
C GLU A 177 -2.26 -6.81 -20.09
N LYS A 178 -1.13 -6.82 -19.38
CA LYS A 178 -0.73 -7.93 -18.49
C LYS A 178 -1.76 -8.15 -17.39
N PHE A 179 -2.20 -7.09 -16.73
CA PHE A 179 -3.23 -7.14 -15.68
C PHE A 179 -4.52 -7.81 -16.17
N PHE A 180 -5.03 -7.43 -17.34
CA PHE A 180 -6.25 -8.04 -17.89
C PHE A 180 -6.03 -9.47 -18.40
N SER A 181 -4.83 -9.80 -18.90
CA SER A 181 -4.50 -11.17 -19.31
C SER A 181 -4.54 -12.18 -18.17
N ASN A 182 -4.35 -11.70 -16.93
CA ASN A 182 -4.41 -12.51 -15.72
C ASN A 182 -5.84 -12.65 -15.15
N THR A 183 -6.88 -12.24 -15.89
CA THR A 183 -8.30 -12.38 -15.48
C THR A 183 -8.59 -11.82 -14.07
N PRO A 184 -8.47 -10.50 -13.88
CA PRO A 184 -8.61 -9.88 -12.56
C PRO A 184 -10.03 -10.04 -12.02
N ASN A 185 -10.15 -10.26 -10.72
CA ASN A 185 -11.45 -10.24 -10.05
C ASN A 185 -11.85 -8.78 -9.70
N SER A 186 -13.07 -8.61 -9.18
CA SER A 186 -13.56 -7.28 -8.78
C SER A 186 -12.69 -6.61 -7.72
N ARG A 187 -12.04 -7.34 -6.82
CA ARG A 187 -11.17 -6.77 -5.78
C ARG A 187 -9.88 -6.22 -6.39
N ASP A 188 -9.30 -6.93 -7.34
CA ASP A 188 -8.11 -6.48 -8.05
C ASP A 188 -8.42 -5.21 -8.87
N PHE A 189 -9.52 -5.23 -9.63
CA PHE A 189 -9.91 -4.11 -10.47
C PHE A 189 -10.31 -2.86 -9.68
N LEU A 190 -10.87 -3.02 -8.48
CA LEU A 190 -11.23 -1.92 -7.59
C LEU A 190 -10.03 -1.00 -7.29
N SER A 191 -8.82 -1.56 -7.14
CA SER A 191 -7.62 -0.76 -6.89
C SER A 191 -7.30 0.19 -8.05
N LEU A 192 -7.49 -0.26 -9.31
CA LEU A 192 -7.34 0.61 -10.49
C LEU A 192 -8.38 1.72 -10.51
N LEU A 193 -9.65 1.40 -10.26
CA LEU A 193 -10.73 2.40 -10.22
C LEU A 193 -10.51 3.47 -9.15
N ILE A 194 -9.95 3.10 -8.00
CA ILE A 194 -9.67 4.03 -6.91
C ILE A 194 -8.47 4.91 -7.25
N ASN A 195 -7.38 4.31 -7.75
CA ASN A 195 -6.08 4.96 -7.80
C ASN A 195 -5.72 5.58 -9.17
N ASP A 196 -6.45 5.26 -10.25
CA ASP A 196 -6.14 5.75 -11.60
C ASP A 196 -7.38 6.32 -12.31
N ASP A 197 -7.39 7.64 -12.48
CA ASP A 197 -8.53 8.34 -13.06
C ASP A 197 -8.85 7.98 -14.50
N SER A 198 -7.90 7.41 -15.24
CA SER A 198 -8.17 6.89 -16.59
C SER A 198 -9.18 5.73 -16.59
N PHE A 199 -9.38 5.08 -15.43
CA PHE A 199 -10.40 4.05 -15.24
C PHE A 199 -11.76 4.62 -14.81
N ASN A 200 -11.89 5.92 -14.55
CA ASN A 200 -13.16 6.55 -14.16
C ASN A 200 -14.06 6.86 -15.36
N THR A 201 -14.42 5.83 -16.13
CA THR A 201 -15.30 5.98 -17.30
C THR A 201 -16.50 5.03 -17.21
N PRO A 202 -17.63 5.35 -17.86
CA PRO A 202 -18.79 4.46 -17.89
C PRO A 202 -18.45 3.03 -18.35
N LYS A 203 -17.55 2.90 -19.32
CA LYS A 203 -17.06 1.61 -19.81
C LYS A 203 -16.46 0.75 -18.68
N TRP A 204 -15.59 1.33 -17.87
CA TRP A 204 -14.86 0.60 -16.84
C TRP A 204 -15.71 0.28 -15.62
N PHE A 205 -16.65 1.16 -15.27
CA PHE A 205 -17.64 0.83 -14.25
C PHE A 205 -18.59 -0.29 -14.70
N GLN A 206 -18.99 -0.32 -15.97
CA GLN A 206 -19.76 -1.43 -16.52
C GLN A 206 -18.98 -2.75 -16.43
N TYR A 207 -17.68 -2.73 -16.77
CA TYR A 207 -16.82 -3.89 -16.57
C TYR A 207 -16.72 -4.31 -15.10
N PHE A 208 -16.53 -3.36 -14.18
CA PHE A 208 -16.50 -3.65 -12.74
C PHE A 208 -17.79 -4.30 -12.24
N LYS A 209 -18.94 -3.86 -12.75
CA LYS A 209 -20.24 -4.48 -12.49
C LYS A 209 -20.31 -5.91 -13.00
N GLU A 210 -19.80 -6.18 -14.20
CA GLU A 210 -19.73 -7.55 -14.77
C GLU A 210 -18.85 -8.48 -13.93
N LEU A 211 -17.86 -7.94 -13.21
CA LEU A 211 -17.07 -8.68 -12.20
C LEU A 211 -17.84 -8.95 -10.90
N ASN A 212 -19.12 -8.56 -10.80
CA ASN A 212 -20.02 -8.80 -9.68
C ASN A 212 -19.42 -8.39 -8.32
N PRO A 213 -19.20 -7.09 -8.07
CA PRO A 213 -18.55 -6.62 -6.87
C PRO A 213 -19.49 -6.75 -5.67
N SER A 214 -18.93 -7.10 -4.51
CA SER A 214 -19.67 -7.07 -3.24
C SER A 214 -20.09 -5.64 -2.88
N SER A 215 -21.15 -5.52 -2.07
CA SER A 215 -21.57 -4.22 -1.51
C SER A 215 -20.44 -3.49 -0.78
N PHE A 216 -19.55 -4.25 -0.13
CA PHE A 216 -18.35 -3.69 0.52
C PHE A 216 -17.40 -3.01 -0.49
N GLN A 217 -17.15 -3.63 -1.64
CA GLN A 217 -16.31 -3.06 -2.69
C GLN A 217 -16.93 -1.81 -3.31
N ILE A 218 -18.25 -1.82 -3.53
CA ILE A 218 -19.00 -0.65 -4.00
C ILE A 218 -18.87 0.49 -2.99
N CYS A 219 -19.05 0.20 -1.69
CA CYS A 219 -18.86 1.20 -0.63
C CYS A 219 -17.46 1.79 -0.62
N LEU A 220 -16.43 0.95 -0.75
CA LEU A 220 -15.05 1.41 -0.74
C LEU A 220 -14.75 2.34 -1.92
N LEU A 221 -15.25 2.00 -3.11
CA LEU A 221 -15.15 2.84 -4.30
C LEU A 221 -15.79 4.21 -4.07
N ILE A 222 -17.01 4.23 -3.55
CA ILE A 222 -17.76 5.45 -3.24
C ILE A 222 -16.99 6.33 -2.25
N LEU A 223 -16.52 5.74 -1.14
CA LEU A 223 -15.78 6.46 -0.10
C LEU A 223 -14.56 7.16 -0.68
N ARG A 224 -13.75 6.42 -1.45
CA ARG A 224 -12.53 6.97 -2.05
C ARG A 224 -12.82 8.08 -3.06
N LYS A 225 -13.89 7.94 -3.86
CA LYS A 225 -14.30 8.99 -4.80
C LYS A 225 -14.83 10.23 -4.09
N ALA A 226 -15.53 10.07 -2.98
CA ALA A 226 -15.99 11.18 -2.16
C ALA A 226 -14.83 11.90 -1.45
N GLU A 227 -13.84 11.16 -0.95
CA GLU A 227 -12.58 11.73 -0.42
C GLU A 227 -11.84 12.54 -1.49
N GLN A 228 -11.62 11.97 -2.68
CA GLN A 228 -10.95 12.65 -3.81
C GLN A 228 -11.67 13.92 -4.26
N SER A 229 -13.01 13.95 -4.13
CA SER A 229 -13.84 15.08 -4.54
C SER A 229 -14.01 16.14 -3.44
N ASN A 230 -13.31 16.01 -2.30
CA ASN A 230 -13.45 16.86 -1.12
C ASN A 230 -14.92 17.01 -0.65
N ILE A 231 -15.77 16.00 -0.88
CA ILE A 231 -17.15 16.00 -0.41
C ILE A 231 -17.18 15.89 1.13
N PHE A 232 -16.18 15.22 1.71
CA PHE A 232 -15.90 15.23 3.14
C PHE A 232 -15.04 16.45 3.47
N THR A 233 -15.65 17.48 4.07
CA THR A 233 -14.91 18.61 4.61
C THR A 233 -14.27 18.20 5.94
N SER A 234 -12.96 17.92 5.93
CA SER A 234 -12.13 17.62 7.10
C SER A 234 -12.36 16.24 7.77
N PRO A 235 -11.28 15.52 8.16
CA PRO A 235 -11.34 14.35 9.03
C PRO A 235 -12.01 14.59 10.40
N GLU A 236 -12.22 15.84 10.80
CA GLU A 236 -12.79 16.22 12.09
C GLU A 236 -14.32 16.02 12.20
N ASP A 237 -15.02 15.79 11.08
CA ASP A 237 -16.43 15.39 11.08
C ASP A 237 -16.58 13.90 11.48
N SER A 238 -16.20 13.61 12.72
CA SER A 238 -16.19 12.28 13.35
C SER A 238 -17.49 11.49 13.21
N LYS A 239 -18.63 12.17 13.02
CA LYS A 239 -19.95 11.54 12.84
C LYS A 239 -20.11 10.88 11.48
N ASP A 240 -19.57 11.45 10.41
CA ASP A 240 -19.71 10.90 9.06
C ASP A 240 -18.79 9.70 8.89
N LEU A 241 -17.54 9.85 9.35
CA LEU A 241 -16.57 8.76 9.40
C LEU A 241 -17.07 7.61 10.30
N PHE A 242 -17.81 7.91 11.39
CA PHE A 242 -18.45 6.89 12.22
C PHE A 242 -19.44 6.03 11.45
N TRP A 243 -20.37 6.61 10.68
CA TRP A 243 -21.36 5.82 9.93
C TRP A 243 -20.74 4.97 8.82
N PHE A 244 -19.65 5.45 8.20
CA PHE A 244 -18.89 4.65 7.26
C PHE A 244 -18.11 3.52 7.91
N ASN A 245 -17.40 3.80 9.00
CA ASN A 245 -16.70 2.76 9.77
C ASN A 245 -17.69 1.74 10.33
N TYR A 246 -18.88 2.18 10.74
CA TYR A 246 -19.97 1.31 11.14
C TYR A 246 -20.40 0.36 10.01
N TYR A 247 -20.61 0.87 8.79
CA TYR A 247 -20.90 0.03 7.63
C TYR A 247 -19.79 -0.99 7.36
N LYS A 248 -18.52 -0.53 7.33
CA LYS A 248 -17.34 -1.36 7.08
C LYS A 248 -17.20 -2.47 8.12
N ALA A 249 -17.36 -2.16 9.40
CA ALA A 249 -17.31 -3.12 10.50
C ALA A 249 -18.44 -4.16 10.43
N ARG A 250 -19.63 -3.76 9.93
CA ARG A 250 -20.81 -4.62 9.85
C ARG A 250 -20.95 -5.37 8.52
N LYS A 251 -20.07 -5.13 7.54
CA LYS A 251 -20.15 -5.70 6.17
C LYS A 251 -21.57 -5.61 5.61
N GLY A 252 -22.18 -4.43 5.74
CA GLY A 252 -23.59 -4.22 5.45
C GLY A 252 -23.98 -4.47 4.00
N ASP A 253 -25.28 -4.62 3.76
CA ASP A 253 -25.85 -4.73 2.42
C ASP A 253 -25.83 -3.38 1.67
N LEU A 254 -26.19 -3.42 0.38
CA LEU A 254 -26.40 -2.23 -0.46
C LEU A 254 -27.37 -1.22 0.19
N PHE A 255 -28.30 -1.71 0.99
CA PHE A 255 -29.24 -0.91 1.73
C PHE A 255 -28.54 -0.09 2.85
N LEU A 256 -27.73 -0.73 3.70
CA LEU A 256 -26.95 -0.05 4.74
C LEU A 256 -25.97 0.94 4.12
N LEU A 257 -25.43 0.64 2.93
CA LEU A 257 -24.62 1.57 2.16
C LEU A 257 -25.41 2.84 1.79
N ILE A 258 -26.59 2.71 1.18
CA ILE A 258 -27.46 3.85 0.84
C ILE A 258 -27.83 4.66 2.08
N TYR A 259 -28.18 3.98 3.17
CA TYR A 259 -28.51 4.63 4.43
C TYR A 259 -27.31 5.41 5.00
N THR A 260 -26.13 4.79 5.04
CA THR A 260 -24.89 5.43 5.48
C THR A 260 -24.57 6.64 4.61
N MET A 261 -24.65 6.52 3.29
CA MET A 261 -24.44 7.64 2.36
C MET A 261 -25.41 8.79 2.60
N ASN A 262 -26.70 8.49 2.81
CA ASN A 262 -27.69 9.51 3.13
C ASN A 262 -27.33 10.23 4.45
N ARG A 263 -27.03 9.48 5.52
CA ARG A 263 -26.67 10.04 6.82
C ARG A 263 -25.48 10.99 6.74
N VAL A 264 -24.46 10.58 6.03
CA VAL A 264 -23.25 11.34 5.77
C VAL A 264 -23.56 12.61 4.98
N LEU A 265 -24.26 12.48 3.85
CA LEU A 265 -24.51 13.62 2.98
C LEU A 265 -25.48 14.63 3.59
N SER A 266 -26.32 14.22 4.54
CA SER A 266 -27.29 15.10 5.21
C SER A 266 -26.66 16.24 6.01
N GLY A 267 -25.36 16.15 6.32
CA GLY A 267 -24.58 17.23 6.92
C GLY A 267 -24.01 18.25 5.92
N THR A 268 -24.08 17.98 4.61
CA THR A 268 -23.45 18.80 3.56
C THR A 268 -24.40 19.83 2.97
N ALA A 269 -23.89 21.03 2.62
CA ALA A 269 -24.70 22.14 2.07
C ALA A 269 -25.45 21.80 0.76
N ASN A 270 -25.08 20.71 0.08
CA ASN A 270 -25.66 20.25 -1.19
C ASN A 270 -26.19 18.80 -1.11
N HIS A 271 -26.67 18.39 0.07
CA HIS A 271 -27.12 17.02 0.36
C HIS A 271 -27.93 16.36 -0.76
N CYS A 272 -28.99 17.02 -1.25
CA CYS A 272 -29.90 16.42 -2.24
C CYS A 272 -29.23 16.25 -3.61
N TYR A 273 -28.37 17.19 -4.03
CA TYR A 273 -27.61 17.09 -5.27
C TYR A 273 -26.59 15.94 -5.20
N ASN A 274 -25.87 15.86 -4.08
CA ASN A 274 -24.91 14.79 -3.84
C ASN A 274 -25.61 13.43 -3.78
N LEU A 275 -26.70 13.30 -3.01
CA LEU A 275 -27.45 12.05 -2.86
C LEU A 275 -28.00 11.57 -4.20
N LYS A 276 -28.51 12.47 -5.05
CA LYS A 276 -28.96 12.14 -6.41
C LYS A 276 -27.84 11.57 -7.25
N HIS A 277 -26.68 12.24 -7.29
CA HIS A 277 -25.52 11.76 -8.02
C HIS A 277 -25.06 10.38 -7.52
N TRP A 278 -25.14 10.13 -6.22
CA TRP A 278 -24.79 8.85 -5.62
C TRP A 278 -25.82 7.74 -5.89
N VAL A 279 -27.11 8.06 -5.93
CA VAL A 279 -28.15 7.11 -6.32
C VAL A 279 -28.06 6.81 -7.81
N GLU A 280 -27.74 7.79 -8.67
CA GLU A 280 -27.45 7.60 -10.09
C GLU A 280 -26.22 6.70 -10.28
N PHE A 281 -25.17 6.91 -9.48
CA PHE A 281 -24.00 6.03 -9.47
C PHE A 281 -24.32 4.60 -9.00
N LEU A 282 -25.12 4.47 -7.94
CA LEU A 282 -25.55 3.17 -7.42
C LEU A 282 -26.51 2.44 -8.36
N THR A 283 -27.41 3.14 -9.05
CA THR A 283 -28.29 2.55 -10.08
C THR A 283 -27.52 2.15 -11.33
N PHE A 284 -26.46 2.89 -11.65
CA PHE A 284 -25.55 2.50 -12.71
C PHE A 284 -24.81 1.19 -12.37
N ILE A 285 -24.28 1.07 -11.14
CA ILE A 285 -23.62 -0.15 -10.66
C ILE A 285 -24.62 -1.30 -10.44
N GLU A 286 -25.80 -1.02 -9.89
CA GLU A 286 -26.86 -1.98 -9.60
C GLU A 286 -28.15 -1.53 -10.28
N SER A 287 -28.39 -2.03 -11.50
CA SER A 287 -29.52 -1.57 -12.34
C SER A 287 -30.88 -1.97 -11.80
N ASP A 288 -30.95 -2.96 -10.90
CA ASP A 288 -32.20 -3.41 -10.33
C ASP A 288 -32.53 -2.65 -9.03
N PHE A 289 -32.86 -1.38 -9.19
CA PHE A 289 -33.33 -0.53 -8.08
C PHE A 289 -34.58 -1.10 -7.38
N ASN A 290 -35.36 -1.94 -8.08
CA ASN A 290 -36.51 -2.63 -7.49
C ASN A 290 -36.08 -3.59 -6.38
N ILE A 291 -34.88 -4.20 -6.45
CA ILE A 291 -34.38 -5.06 -5.38
C ILE A 291 -34.14 -4.24 -4.10
N ILE A 292 -33.63 -3.02 -4.22
CA ILE A 292 -33.46 -2.11 -3.08
C ILE A 292 -34.83 -1.72 -2.52
N GLU A 293 -35.78 -1.36 -3.38
CA GLU A 293 -37.12 -0.98 -2.95
C GLU A 293 -37.89 -2.12 -2.29
N ILE A 294 -37.77 -3.34 -2.82
CA ILE A 294 -38.33 -4.57 -2.24
C ILE A 294 -37.72 -4.80 -0.86
N LYS A 295 -36.38 -4.80 -0.73
CA LYS A 295 -35.70 -5.01 0.56
C LYS A 295 -36.06 -3.96 1.61
N VAL A 296 -36.20 -2.69 1.22
CA VAL A 296 -36.60 -1.61 2.15
C VAL A 296 -38.05 -1.77 2.59
N ARG A 297 -38.94 -2.11 1.66
CA ARG A 297 -40.36 -2.35 1.94
C ARG A 297 -40.56 -3.57 2.84
N GLU A 298 -39.78 -4.63 2.66
CA GLU A 298 -39.84 -5.86 3.45
C GLU A 298 -39.15 -5.77 4.82
N SER A 299 -38.35 -4.72 5.05
CA SER A 299 -37.71 -4.50 6.36
C SER A 299 -38.73 -4.11 7.43
N GLU A 300 -38.61 -4.70 8.63
CA GLU A 300 -39.42 -4.35 9.81
C GLU A 300 -39.12 -2.94 10.38
N ASN A 301 -38.07 -2.27 9.89
CA ASN A 301 -37.68 -0.95 10.36
C ASN A 301 -38.58 0.16 9.78
N THR A 302 -39.57 0.60 10.55
CA THR A 302 -40.54 1.63 10.12
C THR A 302 -39.94 3.03 9.92
N ILE A 303 -38.89 3.38 10.69
CA ILE A 303 -38.10 4.60 10.46
C ILE A 303 -37.46 4.53 9.09
N LEU A 304 -37.03 3.33 8.68
CA LEU A 304 -36.35 3.13 7.43
C LEU A 304 -37.27 3.33 6.23
N GLN A 305 -38.46 2.72 6.26
CA GLN A 305 -39.46 2.87 5.20
C GLN A 305 -39.83 4.35 5.00
N LYS A 306 -40.00 5.11 6.09
CA LYS A 306 -40.25 6.57 6.02
C LYS A 306 -39.09 7.35 5.41
N LYS A 307 -37.86 7.06 5.81
CA LYS A 307 -36.67 7.74 5.25
C LYS A 307 -36.51 7.45 3.76
N TRP A 308 -36.77 6.22 3.33
CA TRP A 308 -36.76 5.87 1.92
C TRP A 308 -37.87 6.56 1.12
N ALA A 309 -39.08 6.67 1.69
CA ALA A 309 -40.15 7.45 1.07
C ALA A 309 -39.74 8.91 0.83
N ASN A 310 -39.08 9.55 1.79
CA ASN A 310 -38.59 10.92 1.63
C ASN A 310 -37.51 11.03 0.54
N VAL A 311 -36.57 10.08 0.50
CA VAL A 311 -35.55 10.00 -0.56
C VAL A 311 -36.22 9.83 -1.93
N LYS A 312 -37.28 9.03 -2.04
CA LYS A 312 -38.04 8.90 -3.30
C LYS A 312 -38.71 10.19 -3.73
N ILE A 313 -39.34 10.90 -2.79
CA ILE A 313 -39.99 12.19 -3.05
C ILE A 313 -38.97 13.21 -3.57
N GLU A 314 -37.81 13.31 -2.92
CA GLU A 314 -36.75 14.24 -3.32
C GLU A 314 -36.10 13.88 -4.66
N LEU A 315 -35.86 12.60 -4.92
CA LEU A 315 -35.13 12.15 -6.12
C LEU A 315 -36.00 12.08 -7.37
N PHE A 316 -37.25 11.62 -7.22
CA PHE A 316 -38.13 11.34 -8.35
C PHE A 316 -39.23 12.39 -8.54
N LYS A 317 -39.31 13.40 -7.66
CA LYS A 317 -40.39 14.41 -7.65
C LYS A 317 -41.79 13.78 -7.67
N ILE A 318 -41.95 12.66 -6.97
CA ILE A 318 -43.22 11.93 -6.81
C ILE A 318 -43.86 12.31 -5.48
#